data_AF-A0A848WMU5-F1
#
_entry.id   AF-A0A848WMU5-F1
#
_cell.length_a   1.000
_cell.length_b   1.000
_cell.length_c   1.000
_cell.angle_alpha   90.00
_cell.angle_beta   90.00
_cell.angle_gamma   90.00
#
_symmetry.space_group_name_H-M   'P 1'
#
loop_
_entity.id
_entity.type
_entity.pdbx_description
1 polymer ?
#
loop_
_entity_poly.entity_id
_entity_poly.type
_entity_poly.pdbx_seq_one_letter_code
_entity_poly.pdbx_strand_id
1 'polypeptide(L)' 'EMRERLAKLNPQASARMANRLLEASDRDYWTPDGETLEGLRNAADALEDRLEGIAAE' A
#
# COMPACT_ATOMS: atom_id res chain seq x y z
N GLU A 1 9.31 -9.43 -2.58
CA GLU A 1 9.87 -9.30 -3.95
C GLU A 1 9.06 -8.36 -4.87
N MET A 2 7.86 -8.72 -5.36
CA MET A 2 7.15 -7.89 -6.36
C MET A 2 6.73 -6.51 -5.85
N ARG A 3 6.19 -6.43 -4.61
CA ARG A 3 5.83 -5.16 -3.96
C ARG A 3 7.00 -4.19 -3.89
N GLU A 4 8.16 -4.66 -3.42
CA GLU A 4 9.38 -3.83 -3.32
C GLU A 4 9.86 -3.35 -4.69
N ARG A 5 9.76 -4.21 -5.71
CA ARG A 5 10.13 -3.86 -7.08
C ARG A 5 9.21 -2.75 -7.63
N LEU A 6 7.90 -2.84 -7.39
CA LEU A 6 6.95 -1.78 -7.78
C LEU A 6 7.21 -0.48 -7.03
N ALA A 7 7.44 -0.54 -5.71
CA ALA A 7 7.74 0.62 -4.88
C ALA A 7 9.04 1.32 -5.28
N LYS A 8 10.07 0.56 -5.70
CA LYS A 8 11.32 1.11 -6.23
C LYS A 8 11.13 1.77 -7.60
N LEU A 9 10.30 1.20 -8.46
CA LEU A 9 10.06 1.71 -9.82
C LEU A 9 9.23 3.00 -9.79
N ASN A 10 8.17 3.03 -8.99
CA ASN A 10 7.33 4.21 -8.81
C ASN A 10 6.62 4.15 -7.44
N PRO A 11 7.15 4.83 -6.41
CA PRO A 11 6.56 4.79 -5.07
C PRO A 11 5.19 5.48 -5.04
N GLN A 12 5.01 6.56 -5.81
CA GLN A 12 3.74 7.29 -5.86
C GLN A 12 2.62 6.47 -6.49
N ALA A 13 2.90 5.78 -7.60
CA ALA A 13 1.93 4.89 -8.23
C ALA A 13 1.60 3.68 -7.33
N SER A 14 2.60 3.16 -6.62
CA SER A 14 2.42 2.05 -5.69
C SER A 14 1.52 2.45 -4.51
N ALA A 15 1.73 3.63 -3.92
CA ALA A 15 0.88 4.16 -2.85
C ALA A 15 -0.57 4.35 -3.33
N ARG A 16 -0.77 4.93 -4.52
CA ARG A 16 -2.11 5.08 -5.12
C ARG A 16 -2.81 3.74 -5.33
N MET A 17 -2.08 2.70 -5.75
CA MET A 17 -2.62 1.35 -5.92
C MET A 17 -3.06 0.76 -4.58
N ALA A 18 -2.23 0.87 -3.54
CA ALA A 18 -2.57 0.41 -2.20
C ALA A 18 -3.84 1.10 -1.68
N ASN A 19 -3.91 2.44 -1.80
CA ASN A 19 -5.08 3.22 -1.39
C ASN A 19 -6.34 2.83 -2.16
N ARG A 20 -6.24 2.51 -3.45
CA ARG A 20 -7.40 2.07 -4.24
C ARG A 20 -7.93 0.71 -3.79
N LEU A 21 -7.05 -0.20 -3.38
CA LEU A 21 -7.45 -1.50 -2.84
C LEU A 21 -8.08 -1.38 -1.45
N LEU A 22 -7.55 -0.49 -0.61
CA LEU A 22 -8.17 -0.16 0.69
C LEU A 22 -9.56 0.44 0.48
N GLU A 23 -9.71 1.40 -0.42
CA GLU A 23 -11.00 1.99 -0.76
C GLU A 23 -11.98 0.95 -1.32
N ALA A 24 -11.51 -0.01 -2.13
CA ALA A 24 -12.36 -1.09 -2.61
C ALA A 24 -12.86 -1.98 -1.46
N SER A 25 -12.04 -2.19 -0.43
CA SER A 25 -12.46 -2.87 0.79
C SER A 25 -13.46 -2.05 1.60
N ASP A 26 -13.23 -0.76 1.78
CA ASP A 26 -14.10 0.13 2.56
C ASP A 26 -15.47 0.34 1.90
N ARG A 27 -15.56 0.17 0.57
CA ARG A 27 -16.79 0.30 -0.23
C ARG A 27 -17.46 -1.04 -0.56
N ASP A 28 -17.05 -2.13 0.08
CA ASP A 28 -17.59 -3.48 -0.15
C ASP A 28 -17.49 -3.97 -1.61
N TYR A 29 -16.56 -3.44 -2.40
CA TYR A 29 -16.28 -3.94 -3.75
C TYR A 29 -15.35 -5.15 -3.75
N TRP A 30 -14.60 -5.35 -2.66
CA TRP A 30 -13.69 -6.46 -2.46
C TRP A 30 -13.60 -6.78 -0.97
N THR A 31 -13.70 -8.05 -0.58
CA THR A 31 -13.67 -8.48 0.83
C THR A 31 -12.49 -9.44 1.06
N PRO A 32 -11.26 -8.94 1.28
CA PRO A 32 -10.12 -9.78 1.62
C PRO A 32 -10.27 -10.42 3.00
N ASP A 33 -9.50 -11.47 3.27
CA ASP A 33 -9.32 -11.94 4.64
C ASP A 33 -8.55 -10.92 5.50
N GLY A 34 -8.59 -11.12 6.83
CA GLY A 34 -8.00 -10.18 7.78
C GLY A 34 -6.49 -10.01 7.61
N GLU A 35 -5.77 -11.10 7.33
CA GLU A 35 -4.32 -11.09 7.10
C GLU A 35 -3.96 -10.25 5.87
N THR A 36 -4.70 -10.43 4.78
CA THR A 36 -4.53 -9.67 3.55
C THR A 36 -4.82 -8.19 3.75
N LEU A 37 -5.90 -7.86 4.48
CA LEU A 37 -6.26 -6.46 4.77
C LEU A 37 -5.21 -5.78 5.64
N GLU A 38 -4.71 -6.46 6.66
CA GLU A 38 -3.65 -5.95 7.53
C GLU A 38 -2.34 -5.76 6.77
N GLY A 39 -1.95 -6.75 5.94
CA GLY A 39 -0.77 -6.65 5.08
C GLY A 39 -0.85 -5.48 4.09
N LEU A 40 -2.05 -5.17 3.59
CA LEU A 40 -2.28 -4.03 2.71
C LEU A 40 -2.17 -2.69 3.44
N ARG A 41 -2.72 -2.58 4.66
CA ARG A 41 -2.58 -1.37 5.50
C ARG A 41 -1.11 -1.08 5.82
N ASN A 42 -0.39 -2.08 6.31
CA ASN A 42 1.05 -1.98 6.59
C ASN A 42 1.86 -1.59 5.34
N ALA A 43 1.45 -2.06 4.16
CA ALA A 43 2.10 -1.69 2.90
C ALA A 43 1.80 -0.24 2.49
N ALA A 44 0.58 0.26 2.72
CA ALA A 44 0.21 1.64 2.45
C ALA A 44 1.01 2.60 3.36
N ASP A 45 1.07 2.32 4.66
CA ASP A 45 1.80 3.13 5.64
C ASP A 45 3.29 3.24 5.26
N ALA A 46 3.95 2.10 4.99
CA ALA A 46 5.36 2.10 4.60
C ALA A 46 5.63 2.83 3.26
N LEU A 47 4.66 2.87 2.36
CA LEU A 47 4.75 3.62 1.11
C LEU A 47 4.57 5.12 1.34
N GLU A 48 3.72 5.51 2.28
CA GLU A 48 3.51 6.89 2.72
C GLU A 48 4.76 7.44 3.40
N ASP A 49 5.33 6.72 4.37
CA ASP A 49 6.61 7.07 5.02
C ASP A 49 7.73 7.34 4.00
N ARG A 50 7.78 6.51 2.95
CA ARG A 50 8.75 6.65 1.87
C ARG A 50 8.50 7.90 1.02
N LEU A 51 7.25 8.27 0.80
CA LEU A 51 6.89 9.46 0.02
C LEU A 51 7.10 10.75 0.81
N GLU A 52 6.85 10.71 2.12
CA GLU A 52 7.08 11.83 3.03
C GLU A 52 8.57 12.05 3.35
N GLY A 53 9.44 11.12 2.95
CA GLY A 53 10.87 11.18 3.18
C GLY A 53 11.28 10.76 4.60
N ILE A 54 10.37 10.15 5.36
CA ILE A 54 10.58 9.64 6.72
C ILE A 54 11.40 8.32 6.67
N ALA A 55 11.42 7.62 5.53
CA ALA A 55 12.16 6.37 5.34
C ALA A 55 13.70 6.50 5.31
N ALA A 56 14.27 7.63 5.74
CA ALA A 56 15.70 7.93 5.73
C ALA A 56 16.25 8.37 7.10
N GLU A 57 15.76 7.76 8.19
CA GLU A 57 16.44 7.69 9.49
C GLU A 57 16.69 6.24 9.91
#